data_AF-A0A8H9LE49-F1
#
_entry.id   AF-A0A8H9LE49-F1
#
_cell.length_a   1.000
_cell.length_b   1.000
_cell.length_c   1.000
_cell.angle_alpha   90.00
_cell.angle_beta   90.00
_cell.angle_gamma   90.00
#
_symmetry.space_group_name_H-M   'P 1'
#
loop_
_entity.id
_entity.type
_entity.pdbx_description
1 polymer ?
#
loop_
_entity_poly.entity_id
_entity_poly.type
_entity_poly.pdbx_seq_one_letter_code
_entity_poly.pdbx_strand_id
1 'polypeptide(L)'
;MDDMRARAEAIEHFAAALRELRKTVGNPPFREMSGRSGAISHTTLHEATKGNRLPSWETTVEFVKACGADPAAYRERWDSANLAVRSSSAAGPSNRAGAFAARPPDGLEASVADVAEGRTVHNATVHNANVHNATVDGANMHSATVHSATGSHALRPAGETPASLPTPPPPPGEIAGDVRPIPSAPGSRGRFRPARPAVAALAVAAVGVAAVVLVAVAVNRGSGTDGHSANASGSPSTTSLSAADCPVHPTNPPWSPPAHEGDSAKFIGDITLPDCTRVGPRQTVTKVWRLKNAGTVPWRGYSLHRLDLPQQPDQCQTVSDVPIMDTRPGEMVDIRTDITTPKKPGLCYVRFKMMEGSGQVAFPGGRPLNFQVIVG
;
A
#
# COMPACT_ATOMS: atom_id res chain seq x y z
N MET A 1 -31.27 -7.86 -6.49
CA MET A 1 -30.96 -6.95 -7.61
C MET A 1 -30.66 -5.54 -7.10
N ASP A 2 -31.41 -5.05 -6.12
CA ASP A 2 -31.27 -3.70 -5.54
C ASP A 2 -29.86 -3.36 -5.05
N ASP A 3 -29.16 -4.34 -4.48
CA ASP A 3 -27.78 -4.21 -4.01
C ASP A 3 -26.78 -3.89 -5.16
N MET A 4 -26.88 -4.57 -6.31
CA MET A 4 -26.09 -4.21 -7.50
C MET A 4 -26.45 -2.83 -8.06
N ARG A 5 -27.73 -2.41 -7.95
CA ARG A 5 -28.16 -1.07 -8.34
C ARG A 5 -27.57 -0.01 -7.41
N ALA A 6 -27.66 -0.21 -6.10
CA ALA A 6 -27.08 0.68 -5.09
C ALA A 6 -25.57 0.83 -5.25
N ARG A 7 -24.84 -0.25 -5.57
CA ARG A 7 -23.42 -0.19 -5.93
C ARG A 7 -23.17 0.66 -7.18
N ALA A 8 -23.94 0.49 -8.24
CA ALA A 8 -23.78 1.29 -9.46
C ALA A 8 -24.09 2.78 -9.21
N GLU A 9 -25.18 3.08 -8.50
CA GLU A 9 -25.57 4.43 -8.09
C GLU A 9 -24.49 5.10 -7.23
N ALA A 10 -23.90 4.39 -6.28
CA ALA A 10 -22.84 4.92 -5.42
C ALA A 10 -21.54 5.23 -6.19
N ILE A 11 -21.14 4.37 -7.14
CA ILE A 11 -19.98 4.62 -8.02
C ILE A 11 -20.24 5.85 -8.91
N GLU A 12 -21.42 5.93 -9.54
CA GLU A 12 -21.77 7.02 -10.45
C GLU A 12 -21.89 8.36 -9.70
N HIS A 13 -22.48 8.37 -8.50
CA HIS A 13 -22.54 9.56 -7.65
C HIS A 13 -21.12 10.07 -7.33
N PHE A 14 -20.20 9.18 -6.94
CA PHE A 14 -18.83 9.59 -6.64
C PHE A 14 -18.09 10.11 -7.89
N ALA A 15 -18.24 9.43 -9.04
CA ALA A 15 -17.67 9.90 -10.30
C ALA A 15 -18.27 11.23 -10.77
N ALA A 16 -19.55 11.49 -10.47
CA ALA A 16 -20.19 12.78 -10.71
C ALA A 16 -19.61 13.90 -9.82
N ALA A 17 -19.31 13.61 -8.56
CA ALA A 17 -18.66 14.56 -7.66
C ALA A 17 -17.25 14.97 -8.16
N LEU A 18 -16.46 14.02 -8.70
CA LEU A 18 -15.18 14.32 -9.33
C LEU A 18 -15.33 15.15 -10.62
N ARG A 19 -16.35 14.85 -11.45
CA ARG A 19 -16.67 15.66 -12.64
C ARG A 19 -17.07 17.09 -12.27
N GLU A 20 -17.88 17.27 -11.23
CA GLU A 20 -18.28 18.60 -10.78
C GLU A 20 -17.10 19.39 -10.18
N LEU A 21 -16.24 18.77 -9.35
CA LEU A 21 -15.00 19.41 -8.89
C LEU A 21 -14.14 19.87 -10.07
N ARG A 22 -13.94 19.02 -11.08
CA ARG A 22 -13.16 19.38 -12.27
C ARG A 22 -13.81 20.56 -13.00
N LYS A 23 -15.14 20.62 -13.06
CA LYS A 23 -15.91 21.72 -13.68
C LYS A 23 -15.80 23.04 -12.89
N THR A 24 -15.87 23.03 -11.56
CA THR A 24 -15.78 24.27 -10.75
C THR A 24 -14.42 24.97 -10.90
N VAL A 25 -13.35 24.22 -11.20
CA VAL A 25 -11.99 24.74 -11.40
C VAL A 25 -11.63 24.99 -12.86
N GLY A 26 -12.63 25.15 -13.74
CA GLY A 26 -12.43 25.53 -15.15
C GLY A 26 -12.26 24.36 -16.13
N ASN A 27 -12.56 23.12 -15.71
CA ASN A 27 -12.49 21.90 -16.52
C ASN A 27 -11.10 21.61 -17.16
N PRO A 28 -9.99 21.69 -16.40
CA PRO A 28 -8.64 21.50 -16.94
C PRO A 28 -8.51 20.13 -17.63
N PRO A 29 -7.80 20.02 -18.77
CA PRO A 29 -7.62 18.75 -19.47
C PRO A 29 -6.85 17.73 -18.61
N PHE A 30 -7.22 16.45 -18.69
CA PHE A 30 -6.58 15.40 -17.88
C PHE A 30 -5.05 15.30 -18.05
N ARG A 31 -4.52 15.71 -19.22
CA ARG A 31 -3.08 15.78 -19.46
C ARG A 31 -2.39 16.84 -18.60
N GLU A 32 -3.04 17.98 -18.37
CA GLU A 32 -2.55 19.02 -17.48
C GLU A 32 -2.68 18.58 -16.02
N MET A 33 -3.82 18.01 -15.63
CA MET A 33 -4.01 17.45 -14.28
C MET A 33 -2.97 16.37 -13.94
N SER A 34 -2.64 15.50 -14.90
CA SER A 34 -1.59 14.49 -14.78
C SER A 34 -0.21 15.13 -14.56
N GLY A 35 0.10 16.21 -15.31
CA GLY A 35 1.33 16.98 -15.10
C GLY A 35 1.39 17.72 -13.75
N ARG A 36 0.24 18.14 -13.19
CA ARG A 36 0.15 18.76 -11.86
C ARG A 36 0.31 17.75 -10.71
N SER A 37 -0.22 16.53 -10.86
CA SER A 37 -0.08 15.46 -9.88
C SER A 37 1.33 14.85 -9.90
N GLY A 38 1.88 14.58 -11.09
CA GLY A 38 3.16 13.86 -11.23
C GLY A 38 3.11 12.37 -10.88
N ALA A 39 2.13 11.93 -10.08
CA ALA A 39 1.97 10.53 -9.65
C ALA A 39 1.03 9.72 -10.57
N ILE A 40 0.03 10.35 -11.21
CA ILE A 40 -1.04 9.64 -11.91
C ILE A 40 -1.19 10.05 -13.39
N SER A 41 -1.44 9.05 -14.25
CA SER A 41 -1.61 9.23 -15.69
C SER A 41 -2.92 9.93 -16.07
N HIS A 42 -2.90 10.67 -17.18
CA HIS A 42 -4.09 11.30 -17.75
C HIS A 42 -5.22 10.29 -18.06
N THR A 43 -4.86 9.04 -18.41
CA THR A 43 -5.83 7.97 -18.67
C THR A 43 -6.50 7.51 -17.38
N THR A 44 -5.73 7.35 -16.29
CA THR A 44 -6.27 6.99 -14.96
C THR A 44 -7.21 8.06 -14.43
N LEU A 45 -6.85 9.35 -14.58
CA LEU A 45 -7.71 10.47 -14.19
C LEU A 45 -9.00 10.53 -15.02
N HIS A 46 -8.94 10.14 -16.30
CA HIS A 46 -10.13 10.00 -17.14
C HIS A 46 -11.03 8.84 -16.69
N GLU A 47 -10.48 7.64 -16.45
CA GLU A 47 -11.26 6.49 -15.95
C GLU A 47 -11.96 6.80 -14.62
N ALA A 48 -11.30 7.51 -13.71
CA ALA A 48 -11.88 7.93 -12.42
C ALA A 48 -13.18 8.74 -12.56
N THR A 49 -13.43 9.37 -13.71
CA THR A 49 -14.64 10.18 -13.98
C THR A 49 -15.77 9.42 -14.68
N LYS A 50 -15.56 8.17 -15.12
CA LYS A 50 -16.51 7.44 -15.98
C LYS A 50 -17.68 6.76 -15.27
N GLY A 51 -17.65 6.62 -13.95
CA GLY A 51 -18.70 5.91 -13.19
C GLY A 51 -18.75 4.39 -13.40
N ASN A 52 -17.77 3.81 -14.10
CA ASN A 52 -17.69 2.35 -14.34
C ASN A 52 -17.07 1.58 -13.16
N ARG A 53 -16.24 2.25 -12.35
CA ARG A 53 -15.55 1.70 -11.17
C ARG A 53 -15.22 2.83 -10.20
N LEU A 54 -15.29 2.56 -8.90
CA LEU A 54 -14.80 3.51 -7.89
C LEU A 54 -13.27 3.66 -8.02
N PRO A 55 -12.73 4.88 -8.19
CA PRO A 55 -11.28 5.10 -8.15
C PRO A 55 -10.73 4.78 -6.77
N SER A 56 -9.43 4.51 -6.66
CA SER A 56 -8.80 4.32 -5.35
C SER A 56 -8.74 5.62 -4.54
N TRP A 57 -8.47 5.52 -3.25
CA TRP A 57 -8.30 6.70 -2.41
C TRP A 57 -7.12 7.55 -2.89
N GLU A 58 -5.98 6.94 -3.21
CA GLU A 58 -4.84 7.63 -3.83
C GLU A 58 -5.22 8.32 -5.15
N THR A 59 -5.95 7.63 -6.03
CA THR A 59 -6.44 8.22 -7.29
C THR A 59 -7.34 9.43 -7.04
N THR A 60 -8.16 9.38 -5.99
CA THR A 60 -9.01 10.48 -5.55
C THR A 60 -8.18 11.64 -5.01
N VAL A 61 -7.22 11.37 -4.12
CA VAL A 61 -6.30 12.36 -3.54
C VAL A 61 -5.59 13.15 -4.63
N GLU A 62 -5.00 12.45 -5.61
CA GLU A 62 -4.24 13.08 -6.69
C GLU A 62 -5.14 13.83 -7.69
N PHE A 63 -6.34 13.34 -7.97
CA PHE A 63 -7.34 14.06 -8.76
C PHE A 63 -7.73 15.38 -8.08
N VAL A 64 -8.03 15.32 -6.77
CA VAL A 64 -8.49 16.46 -5.97
C VAL A 64 -7.38 17.51 -5.80
N LYS A 65 -6.13 17.06 -5.54
CA LYS A 65 -4.93 17.92 -5.56
C LYS A 65 -4.70 18.60 -6.93
N ALA A 66 -4.84 17.87 -8.04
CA ALA A 66 -4.66 18.42 -9.38
C ALA A 66 -5.72 19.50 -9.74
N CYS A 67 -6.90 19.41 -9.11
CA CYS A 67 -7.93 20.45 -9.11
C CYS A 67 -7.66 21.60 -8.12
N GLY A 68 -6.70 21.48 -7.19
CA GLY A 68 -6.38 22.50 -6.19
C GLY A 68 -7.33 22.53 -4.99
N ALA A 69 -8.01 21.42 -4.71
CA ALA A 69 -8.87 21.26 -3.53
C ALA A 69 -8.22 20.34 -2.48
N ASP A 70 -8.74 20.37 -1.25
CA ASP A 70 -8.31 19.49 -0.16
C ASP A 70 -8.90 18.07 -0.33
N PRO A 71 -8.06 17.01 -0.42
CA PRO A 71 -8.51 15.63 -0.41
C PRO A 71 -9.40 15.26 0.78
N ALA A 72 -9.15 15.76 1.99
CA ALA A 72 -9.87 15.32 3.18
C ALA A 72 -11.39 15.56 3.07
N ALA A 73 -11.79 16.66 2.41
CA ALA A 73 -13.19 16.99 2.12
C ALA A 73 -13.94 15.95 1.24
N TYR A 74 -13.22 15.03 0.58
CA TYR A 74 -13.79 13.97 -0.26
C TYR A 74 -13.78 12.59 0.42
N ARG A 75 -13.14 12.45 1.59
CA ARG A 75 -12.92 11.14 2.23
C ARG A 75 -14.22 10.44 2.62
N GLU A 76 -15.13 11.14 3.30
CA GLU A 76 -16.43 10.59 3.72
C GLU A 76 -17.29 10.13 2.54
N ARG A 77 -17.27 10.89 1.43
CA ARG A 77 -17.98 10.54 0.19
C ARG A 77 -17.38 9.31 -0.47
N TRP A 78 -16.05 9.21 -0.49
CA TRP A 78 -15.34 8.04 -1.00
C TRP A 78 -15.60 6.81 -0.14
N ASP A 79 -15.57 6.94 1.19
CA ASP A 79 -15.87 5.86 2.13
C ASP A 79 -17.31 5.35 1.99
N SER A 80 -18.27 6.26 1.84
CA SER A 80 -19.68 5.91 1.63
C SER A 80 -19.86 5.10 0.34
N ALA A 81 -19.21 5.51 -0.75
CA ALA A 81 -19.25 4.79 -2.01
C ALA A 81 -18.49 3.44 -1.93
N ASN A 82 -17.35 3.41 -1.23
CA ASN A 82 -16.58 2.20 -0.96
C ASN A 82 -17.38 1.20 -0.11
N LEU A 83 -18.14 1.66 0.88
CA LEU A 83 -19.02 0.83 1.71
C LEU A 83 -20.13 0.17 0.89
N ALA A 84 -20.76 0.92 -0.03
CA ALA A 84 -21.74 0.34 -0.96
C ALA A 84 -21.10 -0.71 -1.88
N VAL A 85 -19.90 -0.42 -2.42
CA VAL A 85 -19.13 -1.38 -3.24
C VAL A 85 -18.73 -2.65 -2.46
N ARG A 86 -18.38 -2.53 -1.17
CA ARG A 86 -18.04 -3.65 -0.26
C ARG A 86 -19.25 -4.48 0.13
N SER A 87 -20.41 -3.85 0.34
CA SER A 87 -21.63 -4.55 0.77
C SER A 87 -22.10 -5.56 -0.28
N SER A 88 -22.03 -5.19 -1.57
CA SER A 88 -22.50 -6.06 -2.65
C SER A 88 -21.57 -7.20 -3.05
N SER A 89 -20.31 -7.20 -2.59
CA SER A 89 -19.40 -8.35 -2.78
C SER A 89 -19.53 -9.38 -1.65
N ALA A 90 -20.09 -9.00 -0.49
CA ALA A 90 -20.35 -9.91 0.63
C ALA A 90 -21.61 -10.79 0.43
N ALA A 91 -22.54 -10.37 -0.43
CA ALA A 91 -23.83 -11.04 -0.66
C ALA A 91 -23.79 -12.20 -1.70
N GLY A 92 -22.60 -12.69 -2.07
CA GLY A 92 -22.45 -13.85 -2.96
C GLY A 92 -23.03 -15.15 -2.36
N PRO A 93 -23.45 -16.12 -3.19
CA PRO A 93 -24.21 -17.27 -2.71
C PRO A 93 -23.37 -18.16 -1.77
N SER A 94 -23.83 -18.28 -0.53
CA SER A 94 -23.32 -19.27 0.42
C SER A 94 -23.52 -20.67 -0.15
N ASN A 95 -22.42 -21.35 -0.49
CA ASN A 95 -22.47 -22.68 -1.07
C ASN A 95 -22.89 -23.70 0.01
N ARG A 96 -24.15 -24.14 -0.07
CA ARG A 96 -24.76 -25.10 0.85
C ARG A 96 -24.29 -26.53 0.54
N ALA A 97 -23.02 -26.81 0.81
CA ALA A 97 -22.50 -28.15 1.02
C ALA A 97 -22.27 -28.31 2.54
N GLY A 98 -22.75 -29.32 3.23
CA GLY A 98 -23.14 -30.65 2.75
C GLY A 98 -22.54 -31.62 3.75
N ALA A 99 -23.28 -31.92 4.82
CA ALA A 99 -22.74 -32.68 5.93
C ALA A 99 -22.40 -34.11 5.51
N PHE A 100 -21.11 -34.45 5.53
CA PHE A 100 -20.65 -35.83 5.53
C PHE A 100 -19.83 -36.08 6.80
N ALA A 101 -20.37 -36.93 7.67
CA ALA A 101 -19.65 -37.38 8.85
C ALA A 101 -18.59 -38.41 8.44
N ALA A 102 -17.35 -38.18 8.89
CA ALA A 102 -16.29 -39.19 8.88
C ALA A 102 -15.77 -39.36 10.31
N ARG A 103 -15.81 -40.59 10.80
CA ARG A 103 -15.32 -41.02 12.12
C ARG A 103 -13.79 -41.19 12.04
N PRO A 104 -13.01 -40.88 13.10
CA PRO A 104 -11.55 -40.87 13.00
C PRO A 104 -10.95 -42.29 12.99
N PRO A 105 -9.82 -42.50 12.28
CA PRO A 105 -8.85 -43.52 12.62
C PRO A 105 -7.82 -42.98 13.63
N ASP A 106 -7.44 -43.82 14.59
CA ASP A 106 -6.36 -43.53 15.55
C ASP A 106 -4.99 -43.43 14.84
N GLY A 107 -4.14 -42.51 15.33
CA GLY A 107 -2.80 -42.27 14.77
C GLY A 107 -2.17 -41.02 15.38
N LEU A 108 -1.58 -41.16 16.57
CA LEU A 108 -0.97 -40.07 17.32
C LEU A 108 0.44 -39.74 16.80
N GLU A 109 0.57 -38.64 16.05
CA GLU A 109 1.85 -37.99 15.73
C GLU A 109 1.72 -36.50 16.08
N ALA A 110 2.32 -36.11 17.21
CA ALA A 110 2.28 -34.73 17.70
C ALA A 110 3.47 -33.94 17.14
N SER A 111 3.21 -32.99 16.24
CA SER A 111 4.23 -32.02 15.83
C SER A 111 4.47 -31.00 16.95
N VAL A 112 5.73 -30.90 17.38
CA VAL A 112 6.08 -30.30 18.68
C VAL A 112 5.93 -28.78 18.68
N ALA A 113 4.90 -28.32 19.37
CA ALA A 113 4.80 -26.96 19.91
C ALA A 113 4.54 -27.03 21.42
N ASP A 114 5.48 -27.63 22.17
CA ASP A 114 5.46 -27.64 23.63
C ASP A 114 6.88 -27.63 24.20
N VAL A 115 7.23 -26.57 24.94
CA VAL A 115 8.22 -26.64 26.01
C VAL A 115 7.50 -26.31 27.31
N ALA A 116 6.74 -27.32 27.74
CA ALA A 116 6.32 -27.64 29.10
C ALA A 116 6.39 -26.52 30.15
N GLU A 117 5.21 -26.09 30.57
CA GLU A 117 4.97 -25.58 31.92
C GLU A 117 5.63 -26.53 32.95
N GLY A 118 6.61 -26.04 33.71
CA GLY A 118 7.31 -26.81 34.74
C GLY A 118 8.58 -27.58 34.35
N ARG A 119 9.25 -27.31 33.21
CA ARG A 119 10.58 -27.93 32.89
C ARG A 119 11.77 -26.98 32.97
N THR A 120 12.94 -27.55 33.25
CA THR A 120 14.25 -26.88 33.20
C THR A 120 14.79 -26.76 31.77
N VAL A 121 15.36 -25.61 31.43
CA VAL A 121 16.03 -25.35 30.13
C VAL A 121 17.48 -24.96 30.37
N HIS A 122 18.42 -25.78 29.86
CA HIS A 122 19.85 -25.52 29.95
C HIS A 122 20.48 -25.28 28.57
N ASN A 123 21.33 -24.25 28.44
CA ASN A 123 22.17 -23.97 27.25
C ASN A 123 21.45 -23.98 25.87
N ALA A 124 20.22 -23.47 25.80
CA ALA A 124 19.46 -23.34 24.54
C ALA A 124 19.39 -21.90 24.02
N THR A 125 19.25 -21.71 22.70
CA THR A 125 18.95 -20.40 22.11
C THR A 125 17.45 -20.31 21.78
N VAL A 126 16.76 -19.31 22.31
CA VAL A 126 15.29 -19.18 22.21
C VAL A 126 14.91 -17.84 21.57
N HIS A 127 14.02 -17.90 20.57
CA HIS A 127 13.53 -16.74 19.82
C HIS A 127 11.99 -16.67 19.88
N ASN A 128 11.43 -15.50 20.21
CA ASN A 128 9.98 -15.21 20.16
C ASN A 128 9.08 -16.23 20.90
N ALA A 129 9.50 -16.71 22.07
CA ALA A 129 8.72 -17.64 22.89
C ALA A 129 8.16 -16.98 24.17
N ASN A 130 7.00 -17.47 24.62
CA ASN A 130 6.44 -17.19 25.95
C ASN A 130 6.87 -18.32 26.90
N VAL A 131 7.51 -17.97 28.01
CA VAL A 131 8.01 -18.93 29.01
C VAL A 131 7.22 -18.75 30.31
N HIS A 132 6.50 -19.80 30.72
CA HIS A 132 5.67 -19.84 31.91
C HIS A 132 6.19 -20.91 32.88
N ASN A 133 6.48 -20.49 34.13
CA ASN A 133 6.79 -21.39 35.25
C ASN A 133 7.92 -22.40 34.95
N ALA A 134 9.02 -21.94 34.37
CA ALA A 134 10.18 -22.75 33.97
C ALA A 134 11.47 -22.23 34.61
N THR A 135 12.40 -23.12 34.92
CA THR A 135 13.73 -22.77 35.45
C THR A 135 14.73 -22.73 34.30
N VAL A 136 15.42 -21.61 34.10
CA VAL A 136 16.32 -21.43 32.96
C VAL A 136 17.72 -21.11 33.45
N ASP A 137 18.71 -21.82 32.91
CA ASP A 137 20.12 -21.73 33.32
C ASP A 137 21.03 -21.83 32.08
N GLY A 138 21.96 -20.89 31.92
CA GLY A 138 22.86 -20.82 30.75
C GLY A 138 22.22 -20.61 29.36
N ALA A 139 20.90 -20.41 29.24
CA ALA A 139 20.23 -20.21 27.96
C ALA A 139 20.35 -18.76 27.42
N ASN A 140 20.40 -18.60 26.10
CA ASN A 140 20.51 -17.32 25.42
C ASN A 140 19.17 -16.93 24.77
N MET A 141 18.46 -15.95 25.34
CA MET A 141 17.13 -15.53 24.87
C MET A 141 17.17 -14.22 24.07
N HIS A 142 16.46 -14.19 22.94
CA HIS A 142 16.23 -12.98 22.16
C HIS A 142 14.72 -12.78 21.94
N SER A 143 14.20 -11.63 22.37
CA SER A 143 12.78 -11.26 22.22
C SER A 143 11.79 -12.28 22.81
N ALA A 144 12.11 -12.85 23.98
CA ALA A 144 11.23 -13.74 24.73
C ALA A 144 10.55 -12.99 25.89
N THR A 145 9.40 -13.48 26.36
CA THR A 145 8.68 -12.94 27.54
C THR A 145 8.55 -14.02 28.62
N VAL A 146 8.96 -13.69 29.85
CA VAL A 146 9.02 -14.60 30.99
C VAL A 146 8.00 -14.16 32.05
N HIS A 147 7.18 -15.10 32.53
CA HIS A 147 6.24 -14.87 33.63
C HIS A 147 6.56 -15.80 34.82
N SER A 148 6.93 -15.18 35.95
CA SER A 148 7.28 -15.79 37.24
C SER A 148 8.43 -16.81 37.20
N ALA A 149 9.59 -16.40 37.71
CA ALA A 149 10.76 -17.26 37.92
C ALA A 149 11.14 -17.30 39.41
N THR A 150 11.09 -18.48 40.03
CA THR A 150 11.44 -18.67 41.44
C THR A 150 12.95 -18.93 41.57
N GLY A 151 13.75 -17.87 41.56
CA GLY A 151 15.19 -17.93 41.80
C GLY A 151 15.54 -17.78 43.28
N SER A 152 15.84 -18.88 43.97
CA SER A 152 16.42 -18.82 45.32
C SER A 152 17.94 -18.64 45.27
N HIS A 153 18.42 -17.41 45.43
CA HIS A 153 19.75 -17.17 46.01
C HIS A 153 19.79 -15.83 46.77
N ALA A 154 20.65 -15.78 47.81
CA ALA A 154 20.47 -14.89 48.96
C ALA A 154 20.99 -13.44 48.81
N LEU A 155 20.59 -12.60 49.78
CA LEU A 155 20.90 -11.18 49.97
C LEU A 155 22.38 -10.78 49.74
N ARG A 156 22.61 -9.54 49.24
CA ARG A 156 22.97 -8.36 50.08
C ARG A 156 22.86 -7.01 49.32
N PRO A 157 22.61 -5.87 50.00
CA PRO A 157 22.33 -4.58 49.35
C PRO A 157 23.41 -3.49 49.53
N ALA A 158 23.37 -2.49 48.64
CA ALA A 158 23.78 -1.08 48.80
C ALA A 158 22.85 -0.27 47.85
N GLY A 159 22.20 0.85 48.22
CA GLY A 159 22.82 2.17 48.43
C GLY A 159 23.14 2.79 47.06
N GLU A 160 22.55 3.88 46.56
CA GLU A 160 21.84 5.01 47.20
C GLU A 160 20.73 5.66 46.33
N THR A 161 19.81 6.35 47.01
CA THR A 161 19.00 7.57 46.69
C THR A 161 18.81 8.07 45.23
N PRO A 162 17.56 8.46 44.82
CA PRO A 162 17.27 8.96 43.48
C PRO A 162 17.58 10.45 43.26
N ALA A 163 17.97 10.82 42.04
CA ALA A 163 18.15 12.22 41.60
C ALA A 163 16.97 12.71 40.73
N SER A 164 16.53 13.94 40.97
CA SER A 164 15.31 14.53 40.39
C SER A 164 15.44 14.99 38.93
N LEU A 165 14.31 14.98 38.22
CA LEU A 165 14.13 15.59 36.89
C LEU A 165 14.27 17.14 36.95
N PRO A 166 14.89 17.78 35.95
CA PRO A 166 14.88 19.24 35.81
C PRO A 166 13.63 19.77 35.08
N THR A 167 13.03 20.82 35.64
CA THR A 167 11.85 21.54 35.09
C THR A 167 12.26 22.54 33.99
N PRO A 168 11.47 22.76 32.92
CA PRO A 168 11.75 23.79 31.92
C PRO A 168 11.48 25.23 32.42
N PRO A 169 12.17 26.25 31.87
CA PRO A 169 11.96 27.66 32.24
C PRO A 169 10.72 28.30 31.57
N PRO A 170 10.15 29.37 32.16
CA PRO A 170 8.98 30.08 31.62
C PRO A 170 9.35 31.07 30.49
N PRO A 171 8.39 31.46 29.64
CA PRO A 171 8.59 32.47 28.59
C PRO A 171 8.59 33.91 29.16
N PRO A 172 9.40 34.83 28.60
CA PRO A 172 9.28 36.26 28.89
C PRO A 172 8.05 36.88 28.21
N GLY A 173 7.36 37.78 28.90
CA GLY A 173 6.10 38.38 28.47
C GLY A 173 6.21 39.69 27.69
N GLU A 174 5.07 40.15 27.19
CA GLU A 174 4.88 41.43 26.49
C GLU A 174 5.16 42.66 27.39
N ILE A 175 5.63 43.75 26.76
CA ILE A 175 5.47 45.11 27.27
C ILE A 175 4.86 45.96 26.13
N ALA A 176 3.90 46.83 26.48
CA ALA A 176 2.98 47.50 25.57
C ALA A 176 3.38 48.94 25.20
N GLY A 177 2.64 49.52 24.24
CA GLY A 177 2.75 50.91 23.74
C GLY A 177 3.02 50.94 22.23
N ASP A 178 2.29 51.66 21.37
CA ASP A 178 1.41 52.80 21.61
C ASP A 178 0.18 52.89 20.67
N VAL A 179 -0.74 53.80 21.01
CA VAL A 179 -2.11 53.92 20.47
C VAL A 179 -2.22 54.99 19.37
N ARG A 180 -2.86 54.63 18.23
CA ARG A 180 -3.79 55.38 17.31
C ARG A 180 -3.71 56.95 17.19
N PRO A 181 -4.06 57.57 16.03
CA PRO A 181 -5.27 57.24 15.25
C PRO A 181 -5.26 57.41 13.70
N ILE A 182 -6.37 56.99 13.09
CA ILE A 182 -6.76 57.17 11.68
C ILE A 182 -7.44 58.53 11.48
N PRO A 183 -7.26 59.18 10.31
CA PRO A 183 -8.36 59.89 9.66
C PRO A 183 -8.58 59.49 8.19
N SER A 184 -9.76 59.80 7.66
CA SER A 184 -10.36 59.20 6.46
C SER A 184 -10.34 60.09 5.21
N ALA A 185 -10.04 59.49 4.04
CA ALA A 185 -10.59 59.83 2.70
C ALA A 185 -10.40 61.29 2.16
N PRO A 186 -10.84 61.68 0.92
CA PRO A 186 -11.41 60.90 -0.19
C PRO A 186 -10.70 61.06 -1.56
N GLY A 187 -11.14 60.30 -2.56
CA GLY A 187 -10.43 60.09 -3.84
C GLY A 187 -10.58 61.13 -4.95
N SER A 188 -10.12 60.78 -6.16
CA SER A 188 -10.76 61.19 -7.42
C SER A 188 -10.35 60.35 -8.64
N ARG A 189 -11.39 59.99 -9.42
CA ARG A 189 -11.51 59.95 -10.90
C ARG A 189 -10.28 59.59 -11.77
N GLY A 190 -10.43 58.52 -12.56
CA GLY A 190 -9.54 58.19 -13.69
C GLY A 190 -10.14 57.15 -14.66
N ARG A 191 -11.23 57.51 -15.35
CA ARG A 191 -11.83 56.68 -16.43
C ARG A 191 -10.87 56.65 -17.63
N PHE A 192 -10.69 55.50 -18.29
CA PHE A 192 -11.05 55.28 -19.70
C PHE A 192 -10.75 53.82 -20.14
N ARG A 193 -11.70 53.19 -20.83
CA ARG A 193 -11.52 51.94 -21.60
C ARG A 193 -11.48 52.29 -23.13
N PRO A 194 -11.58 51.35 -24.09
CA PRO A 194 -10.42 50.77 -24.78
C PRO A 194 -10.52 50.93 -26.32
N ALA A 195 -9.50 50.47 -27.06
CA ALA A 195 -9.66 50.20 -28.51
C ALA A 195 -8.72 49.09 -29.03
N ARG A 196 -9.32 48.14 -29.77
CA ARG A 196 -8.75 47.37 -30.90
C ARG A 196 -9.50 47.87 -32.15
N PRO A 197 -8.95 47.90 -33.40
CA PRO A 197 -8.37 46.77 -34.14
C PRO A 197 -6.97 47.15 -34.74
N ALA A 198 -6.37 46.60 -35.83
CA ALA A 198 -6.84 45.68 -36.88
C ALA A 198 -5.72 44.87 -37.60
N VAL A 199 -6.17 43.77 -38.24
CA VAL A 199 -5.74 43.15 -39.51
C VAL A 199 -4.48 43.65 -40.25
N ALA A 200 -3.57 42.72 -40.57
CA ALA A 200 -2.94 42.54 -41.90
C ALA A 200 -2.25 41.15 -42.01
N ALA A 201 -1.95 40.67 -43.23
CA ALA A 201 -1.56 39.28 -43.52
C ALA A 201 -0.24 39.16 -44.34
N LEU A 202 0.06 37.93 -44.82
CA LEU A 202 1.16 37.51 -45.73
C LEU A 202 2.52 37.26 -45.02
N ALA A 203 3.40 36.31 -45.43
CA ALA A 203 3.40 35.41 -46.61
C ALA A 203 4.06 34.03 -46.31
N VAL A 204 4.10 33.18 -47.35
CA VAL A 204 4.57 31.78 -47.39
C VAL A 204 6.10 31.65 -47.53
N ALA A 205 6.70 30.63 -46.88
CA ALA A 205 7.85 29.88 -47.43
C ALA A 205 7.95 28.49 -46.79
N ALA A 206 7.82 27.43 -47.60
CA ALA A 206 8.10 26.06 -47.17
C ALA A 206 9.52 25.66 -47.58
N VAL A 207 10.30 25.08 -46.66
CA VAL A 207 11.58 24.44 -46.96
C VAL A 207 11.51 22.99 -46.48
N GLY A 208 11.41 22.06 -47.42
CA GLY A 208 11.51 20.64 -47.13
C GLY A 208 12.96 20.25 -46.91
N VAL A 209 13.23 19.51 -45.82
CA VAL A 209 14.54 18.89 -45.57
C VAL A 209 14.42 17.39 -45.82
N ALA A 210 14.86 16.95 -46.99
CA ALA A 210 15.03 15.53 -47.27
C ALA A 210 16.35 15.05 -46.66
N ALA A 211 16.28 14.34 -45.53
CA ALA A 211 17.46 13.74 -44.90
C ALA A 211 17.85 12.45 -45.64
N VAL A 212 19.01 12.46 -46.29
CA VAL A 212 19.59 11.29 -46.97
C VAL A 212 20.09 10.29 -45.93
N VAL A 213 19.56 9.07 -45.96
CA VAL A 213 20.06 7.95 -45.14
C VAL A 213 21.20 7.26 -45.90
N LEU A 214 22.44 7.48 -45.49
CA LEU A 214 23.59 6.69 -45.94
C LEU A 214 23.78 5.48 -45.03
N VAL A 215 23.56 4.29 -45.58
CA VAL A 215 23.93 3.02 -44.95
C VAL A 215 25.43 2.80 -45.13
N ALA A 216 26.18 2.82 -44.02
CA ALA A 216 27.59 2.41 -44.00
C ALA A 216 27.72 1.08 -43.24
N VAL A 217 27.83 -0.03 -43.99
CA VAL A 217 28.22 -1.32 -43.43
C VAL A 217 29.74 -1.34 -43.27
N ALA A 218 30.22 -1.32 -42.04
CA ALA A 218 31.62 -1.54 -41.70
C ALA A 218 31.77 -2.89 -40.99
N VAL A 219 32.22 -3.90 -41.73
CA VAL A 219 32.70 -5.16 -41.14
C VAL A 219 34.12 -4.93 -40.65
N ASN A 220 34.44 -5.32 -39.41
CA ASN A 220 35.83 -5.58 -39.06
C ASN A 220 35.95 -6.79 -38.11
N ARG A 221 37.02 -7.58 -38.28
CA ARG A 221 37.32 -8.80 -37.52
C ARG A 221 38.66 -8.66 -36.81
N GLY A 222 38.75 -9.23 -35.61
CA GLY A 222 39.97 -9.39 -34.82
C GLY A 222 40.31 -8.19 -33.92
N SER A 223 41.13 -8.32 -32.88
CA SER A 223 41.58 -9.53 -32.16
C SER A 223 42.52 -9.12 -31.01
N GLY A 224 42.40 -9.73 -29.83
CA GLY A 224 43.53 -9.84 -28.88
C GLY A 224 43.57 -8.89 -27.66
N THR A 225 43.73 -9.54 -26.50
CA THR A 225 44.48 -9.13 -25.30
C THR A 225 44.05 -7.91 -24.46
N ASP A 226 43.46 -8.27 -23.31
CA ASP A 226 43.92 -7.93 -21.95
C ASP A 226 43.67 -6.55 -21.33
N GLY A 227 42.85 -6.59 -20.25
CA GLY A 227 43.36 -6.18 -18.95
C GLY A 227 43.00 -4.78 -18.44
N HIS A 228 41.72 -4.47 -18.27
CA HIS A 228 41.30 -3.33 -17.44
C HIS A 228 40.16 -3.69 -16.46
N SER A 229 40.49 -3.56 -15.17
CA SER A 229 39.62 -3.44 -14.00
C SER A 229 38.22 -4.04 -14.04
N ALA A 230 38.06 -5.17 -13.34
CA ALA A 230 36.76 -5.67 -12.87
C ALA A 230 36.17 -4.74 -11.79
N ASN A 231 35.70 -3.56 -12.21
CA ASN A 231 34.88 -2.71 -11.38
C ASN A 231 33.45 -3.28 -11.42
N ALA A 232 33.19 -4.28 -10.57
CA ALA A 232 31.91 -4.96 -10.47
C ALA A 232 30.84 -4.07 -9.81
N SER A 233 30.50 -2.96 -10.46
CA SER A 233 29.26 -2.22 -10.21
C SER A 233 28.11 -3.06 -10.77
N GLY A 234 27.74 -4.08 -10.02
CA GLY A 234 26.62 -4.97 -10.33
C GLY A 234 25.30 -4.23 -10.22
N SER A 235 24.93 -3.51 -11.28
CA SER A 235 23.55 -3.10 -11.50
C SER A 235 22.68 -4.36 -11.43
N PRO A 236 21.64 -4.43 -10.57
CA PRO A 236 20.85 -5.63 -10.39
C PRO A 236 20.10 -5.92 -11.69
N SER A 237 20.66 -6.83 -12.49
CA SER A 237 20.02 -7.34 -13.69
C SER A 237 18.74 -8.04 -13.24
N THR A 238 17.60 -7.50 -13.61
CA THR A 238 16.29 -8.07 -13.31
C THR A 238 16.07 -9.33 -14.15
N THR A 239 16.67 -10.44 -13.71
CA THR A 239 16.36 -11.77 -14.23
C THR A 239 14.86 -11.99 -14.11
N SER A 240 14.19 -12.23 -15.24
CA SER A 240 12.76 -12.54 -15.26
C SER A 240 12.52 -13.81 -14.46
N LEU A 241 11.73 -13.70 -13.39
CA LEU A 241 11.32 -14.84 -12.59
C LEU A 241 10.63 -15.90 -13.46
N SER A 242 10.95 -17.15 -13.21
CA SER A 242 10.44 -18.33 -13.89
C SER A 242 9.56 -19.16 -12.96
N ALA A 243 8.85 -20.14 -13.51
CA ALA A 243 8.06 -21.08 -12.70
C ALA A 243 8.93 -21.94 -11.74
N ALA A 244 10.23 -22.07 -12.00
CA ALA A 244 11.17 -22.80 -11.14
C ALA A 244 11.62 -22.00 -9.90
N ASP A 245 11.45 -20.67 -9.92
CA ASP A 245 11.81 -19.79 -8.80
C ASP A 245 10.72 -19.70 -7.73
N CYS A 246 9.65 -20.51 -7.84
CA CYS A 246 8.54 -20.53 -6.91
C CYS A 246 8.77 -21.60 -5.82
N PRO A 247 8.63 -21.26 -4.52
CA PRO A 247 8.24 -19.96 -3.98
C PRO A 247 9.39 -18.95 -3.87
N VAL A 248 9.17 -17.75 -4.37
CA VAL A 248 9.98 -16.56 -4.11
C VAL A 248 9.81 -16.20 -2.64
N HIS A 249 10.92 -16.06 -1.93
CA HIS A 249 10.94 -15.70 -0.52
C HIS A 249 11.28 -14.21 -0.37
N PRO A 250 10.31 -13.31 -0.10
CA PRO A 250 10.62 -11.90 0.12
C PRO A 250 11.51 -11.70 1.34
N THR A 251 12.57 -10.91 1.20
CA THR A 251 13.42 -10.47 2.30
C THR A 251 12.64 -9.58 3.28
N ASN A 252 13.10 -9.52 4.53
CA ASN A 252 12.60 -8.54 5.48
C ASN A 252 13.13 -7.14 5.09
N PRO A 253 12.28 -6.11 4.98
CA PRO A 253 12.78 -4.74 4.90
C PRO A 253 13.43 -4.34 6.25
N PRO A 254 14.20 -3.24 6.29
CA PRO A 254 14.67 -2.67 7.54
C PRO A 254 13.52 -2.42 8.52
N TRP A 255 13.80 -2.56 9.82
CA TRP A 255 12.81 -2.22 10.85
C TRP A 255 12.40 -0.75 10.73
N SER A 256 11.09 -0.51 10.88
CA SER A 256 10.49 0.82 10.87
C SER A 256 9.14 0.73 11.60
N PRO A 257 8.79 1.70 12.46
CA PRO A 257 7.54 1.68 13.23
C PRO A 257 6.30 1.75 12.32
N PRO A 258 5.12 1.34 12.80
CA PRO A 258 3.88 1.56 12.08
C PRO A 258 3.60 3.06 11.89
N ALA A 259 2.82 3.42 10.86
CA ALA A 259 2.44 4.82 10.61
C ALA A 259 1.51 5.39 11.69
N HIS A 260 0.67 4.54 12.28
CA HIS A 260 -0.18 4.89 13.42
C HIS A 260 0.32 4.18 14.69
N GLU A 261 0.33 4.87 15.83
CA GLU A 261 0.76 4.28 17.08
C GLU A 261 -0.20 3.19 17.55
N GLY A 262 0.33 2.10 18.09
CA GLY A 262 -0.48 0.95 18.55
C GLY A 262 -1.00 0.05 17.42
N ASP A 263 -0.70 0.35 16.15
CA ASP A 263 -1.11 -0.45 15.01
C ASP A 263 -0.24 -1.70 14.84
N SER A 264 -0.84 -2.87 14.59
CA SER A 264 -0.11 -4.13 14.40
C SER A 264 -0.93 -5.18 13.67
N ALA A 265 -0.34 -5.84 12.68
CA ALA A 265 -0.95 -6.89 11.87
C ALA A 265 -0.24 -8.23 12.05
N LYS A 266 -1.02 -9.30 12.26
CA LYS A 266 -0.52 -10.69 12.18
C LYS A 266 -1.11 -11.37 10.95
N PHE A 267 -0.25 -11.85 10.06
CA PHE A 267 -0.65 -12.76 8.99
C PHE A 267 -1.05 -14.12 9.59
N ILE A 268 -2.22 -14.63 9.19
CA ILE A 268 -2.74 -15.94 9.65
C ILE A 268 -2.54 -16.99 8.57
N GLY A 269 -2.72 -16.64 7.29
CA GLY A 269 -2.42 -17.54 6.19
C GLY A 269 -3.13 -17.19 4.88
N ASP A 270 -2.73 -17.92 3.85
CA ASP A 270 -3.40 -17.98 2.55
C ASP A 270 -4.62 -18.91 2.65
N ILE A 271 -5.82 -18.33 2.56
CA ILE A 271 -7.08 -19.08 2.63
C ILE A 271 -7.44 -19.69 1.27
N THR A 272 -7.07 -19.02 0.18
CA THR A 272 -7.10 -19.59 -1.18
C THR A 272 -5.78 -19.35 -1.89
N LEU A 273 -5.54 -20.14 -2.93
CA LEU A 273 -4.34 -20.09 -3.78
C LEU A 273 -3.04 -20.05 -2.95
N PRO A 274 -2.70 -21.10 -2.18
CA PRO A 274 -1.39 -21.24 -1.57
C PRO A 274 -0.27 -21.08 -2.60
N ASP A 275 0.92 -20.75 -2.13
CA ASP A 275 2.07 -20.48 -3.00
C ASP A 275 2.33 -21.60 -4.01
N CYS A 276 2.63 -21.19 -5.25
CA CYS A 276 2.89 -22.05 -6.40
C CYS A 276 1.69 -22.87 -6.89
N THR A 277 0.47 -22.53 -6.46
CA THR A 277 -0.77 -23.03 -7.08
C THR A 277 -0.73 -22.83 -8.60
N ARG A 278 -1.06 -23.88 -9.36
CA ARG A 278 -1.16 -23.82 -10.82
C ARG A 278 -2.53 -23.30 -11.24
N VAL A 279 -2.53 -22.33 -12.16
CA VAL A 279 -3.75 -21.70 -12.70
C VAL A 279 -3.64 -21.66 -14.23
N GLY A 280 -4.75 -21.86 -14.94
CA GLY A 280 -4.76 -21.79 -16.41
C GLY A 280 -4.58 -20.35 -16.93
N PRO A 281 -4.19 -20.17 -18.20
CA PRO A 281 -4.01 -18.85 -18.80
C PRO A 281 -5.36 -18.15 -19.06
N ARG A 282 -5.43 -16.83 -18.81
CA ARG A 282 -6.65 -16.00 -18.89
C ARG A 282 -7.82 -16.47 -18.02
N GLN A 283 -7.53 -17.13 -16.90
CA GLN A 283 -8.51 -17.45 -15.87
C GLN A 283 -8.58 -16.33 -14.84
N THR A 284 -9.79 -16.03 -14.36
CA THR A 284 -10.00 -15.17 -13.19
C THR A 284 -10.26 -16.06 -11.97
N VAL A 285 -9.45 -15.90 -10.92
CA VAL A 285 -9.52 -16.66 -9.67
C VAL A 285 -9.40 -15.74 -8.46
N THR A 286 -10.17 -16.00 -7.40
CA THR A 286 -10.16 -15.16 -6.19
C THR A 286 -9.08 -15.60 -5.21
N LYS A 287 -8.16 -14.69 -4.90
CA LYS A 287 -7.19 -14.82 -3.79
C LYS A 287 -7.79 -14.30 -2.50
N VAL A 288 -7.62 -15.07 -1.42
CA VAL A 288 -8.05 -14.71 -0.07
C VAL A 288 -6.88 -14.89 0.89
N TRP A 289 -6.55 -13.83 1.63
CA TRP A 289 -5.63 -13.87 2.76
C TRP A 289 -6.40 -13.61 4.05
N ARG A 290 -6.02 -14.29 5.14
CA ARG A 290 -6.52 -13.96 6.49
C ARG A 290 -5.45 -13.22 7.28
N LEU A 291 -5.81 -12.05 7.79
CA LEU A 291 -5.01 -11.26 8.73
C LEU A 291 -5.78 -11.12 10.04
N LYS A 292 -5.05 -10.87 11.13
CA LYS A 292 -5.60 -10.46 12.43
C LYS A 292 -5.09 -9.07 12.76
N ASN A 293 -5.97 -8.19 13.23
CA ASN A 293 -5.56 -6.98 13.92
C ASN A 293 -5.00 -7.39 15.30
N ALA A 294 -3.69 -7.29 15.43
CA ALA A 294 -2.94 -7.62 16.64
C ALA A 294 -2.52 -6.35 17.41
N GLY A 295 -2.98 -5.17 16.98
CA GLY A 295 -2.74 -3.89 17.62
C GLY A 295 -3.80 -3.53 18.65
N THR A 296 -3.81 -2.25 19.03
CA THR A 296 -4.73 -1.64 19.99
C THR A 296 -5.70 -0.63 19.34
N VAL A 297 -5.47 -0.29 18.07
CA VAL A 297 -6.31 0.62 17.28
C VAL A 297 -7.16 -0.12 16.24
N PRO A 298 -8.39 0.33 15.93
CA PRO A 298 -9.23 -0.29 14.90
C PRO A 298 -8.78 0.12 13.50
N TRP A 299 -8.65 -0.84 12.59
CA TRP A 299 -8.44 -0.56 11.17
C TRP A 299 -9.72 0.00 10.57
N ARG A 300 -9.68 1.24 10.06
CA ARG A 300 -10.81 1.91 9.40
C ARG A 300 -10.37 2.53 8.08
N GLY A 301 -10.97 2.07 6.98
CA GLY A 301 -10.60 2.52 5.63
C GLY A 301 -9.19 2.10 5.17
N TYR A 302 -8.60 1.07 5.79
CA TYR A 302 -7.32 0.52 5.37
C TYR A 302 -7.49 -0.24 4.04
N SER A 303 -6.42 -0.36 3.26
CA SER A 303 -6.40 -1.09 1.99
C SER A 303 -5.10 -1.87 1.81
N LEU A 304 -5.08 -2.80 0.86
CA LEU A 304 -3.85 -3.33 0.28
C LEU A 304 -3.60 -2.64 -1.07
N HIS A 305 -2.50 -1.90 -1.17
CA HIS A 305 -2.05 -1.27 -2.40
C HIS A 305 -0.98 -2.12 -3.09
N ARG A 306 -1.17 -2.43 -4.37
CA ARG A 306 -0.26 -3.22 -5.21
C ARG A 306 1.03 -2.43 -5.47
N LEU A 307 2.18 -3.03 -5.17
CA LEU A 307 3.49 -2.41 -5.41
C LEU A 307 3.94 -2.50 -6.86
N ASP A 308 3.52 -3.55 -7.56
CA ASP A 308 3.98 -3.86 -8.92
C ASP A 308 3.10 -3.13 -9.95
N LEU A 309 3.30 -1.80 -10.01
CA LEU A 309 2.63 -0.86 -10.91
C LEU A 309 3.66 -0.11 -11.80
N PRO A 310 3.31 0.28 -13.04
CA PRO A 310 2.06 -0.04 -13.75
C PRO A 310 2.00 -1.53 -14.15
N GLN A 311 0.80 -2.10 -14.11
CA GLN A 311 0.58 -3.50 -14.49
C GLN A 311 0.79 -3.67 -16.00
N GLN A 312 1.59 -4.65 -16.41
CA GLN A 312 1.82 -4.97 -17.83
C GLN A 312 0.85 -6.06 -18.31
N PRO A 313 0.46 -6.11 -19.61
CA PRO A 313 -0.53 -7.08 -20.11
C PRO A 313 -0.13 -8.56 -20.01
N ASP A 314 1.15 -8.85 -19.82
CA ASP A 314 1.72 -10.20 -19.63
C ASP A 314 1.90 -10.59 -18.16
N GLN A 315 1.52 -9.72 -17.22
CA GLN A 315 1.48 -10.00 -15.78
C GLN A 315 0.07 -10.45 -15.34
N CYS A 316 -0.03 -11.05 -14.16
CA CYS A 316 -1.34 -11.22 -13.51
C CYS A 316 -1.96 -9.86 -13.16
N GLN A 317 -3.21 -9.66 -13.60
CA GLN A 317 -3.96 -8.44 -13.37
C GLN A 317 -4.74 -8.54 -12.07
N THR A 318 -4.79 -7.44 -11.32
CA THR A 318 -5.65 -7.27 -10.14
C THR A 318 -6.21 -5.85 -10.10
N VAL A 319 -7.16 -5.57 -9.20
CA VAL A 319 -7.33 -4.19 -8.74
C VAL A 319 -6.03 -3.69 -8.09
N SER A 320 -5.70 -2.41 -8.27
CA SER A 320 -4.52 -1.80 -7.62
C SER A 320 -4.68 -1.70 -6.11
N ASP A 321 -5.90 -1.37 -5.65
CA ASP A 321 -6.23 -1.16 -4.25
C ASP A 321 -7.37 -2.09 -3.84
N VAL A 322 -7.12 -2.94 -2.85
CA VAL A 322 -8.09 -3.88 -2.27
C VAL A 322 -8.53 -3.33 -0.91
N PRO A 323 -9.79 -2.94 -0.71
CA PRO A 323 -10.24 -2.43 0.59
C PRO A 323 -10.24 -3.54 1.64
N ILE A 324 -9.69 -3.26 2.82
CA ILE A 324 -9.76 -4.13 3.99
C ILE A 324 -11.05 -3.77 4.75
N MET A 325 -11.73 -4.75 5.33
CA MET A 325 -12.92 -4.49 6.14
C MET A 325 -12.53 -3.80 7.46
N ASP A 326 -13.45 -3.02 8.03
CA ASP A 326 -13.20 -2.41 9.34
C ASP A 326 -13.00 -3.51 10.38
N THR A 327 -11.84 -3.51 11.05
CA THR A 327 -11.37 -4.64 11.88
C THR A 327 -10.90 -4.11 13.23
N ARG A 328 -11.59 -4.47 14.31
CA ARG A 328 -11.22 -4.05 15.68
C ARG A 328 -9.97 -4.78 16.18
N PRO A 329 -9.28 -4.26 17.20
CA PRO A 329 -8.26 -5.00 17.94
C PRO A 329 -8.71 -6.42 18.29
N GLY A 330 -7.90 -7.41 17.97
CA GLY A 330 -8.19 -8.82 18.20
C GLY A 330 -9.04 -9.52 17.14
N GLU A 331 -9.74 -8.80 16.26
CA GLU A 331 -10.57 -9.39 15.19
C GLU A 331 -9.71 -9.90 14.00
N MET A 332 -10.26 -10.84 13.24
CA MET A 332 -9.68 -11.36 12.00
C MET A 332 -10.48 -10.90 10.78
N VAL A 333 -9.78 -10.69 9.66
CA VAL A 333 -10.36 -10.25 8.39
C VAL A 333 -9.83 -11.08 7.23
N ASP A 334 -10.76 -11.51 6.37
CA ASP A 334 -10.46 -12.14 5.08
C ASP A 334 -10.43 -11.06 3.99
N ILE A 335 -9.24 -10.77 3.47
CA ILE A 335 -9.02 -9.79 2.41
C ILE A 335 -9.06 -10.54 1.06
N ARG A 336 -9.93 -10.09 0.15
CA ARG A 336 -10.23 -10.80 -1.11
C ARG A 336 -9.86 -9.94 -2.32
N THR A 337 -9.17 -10.52 -3.31
CA THR A 337 -8.91 -9.87 -4.60
C THR A 337 -9.03 -10.87 -5.74
N ASP A 338 -9.58 -10.44 -6.87
CA ASP A 338 -9.62 -11.26 -8.07
C ASP A 338 -8.33 -11.08 -8.89
N ILE A 339 -7.74 -12.20 -9.27
CA ILE A 339 -6.53 -12.29 -10.09
C ILE A 339 -6.93 -12.82 -11.45
N THR A 340 -6.64 -12.08 -12.52
CA THR A 340 -6.74 -12.60 -13.90
C THR A 340 -5.36 -12.93 -14.42
N THR A 341 -5.12 -14.20 -14.78
CA THR A 341 -3.82 -14.65 -15.29
C THR A 341 -3.57 -14.16 -16.73
N PRO A 342 -2.30 -13.93 -17.11
CA PRO A 342 -1.93 -13.60 -18.48
C PRO A 342 -2.16 -14.78 -19.44
N LYS A 343 -1.98 -14.53 -20.75
CA LYS A 343 -1.95 -15.59 -21.77
C LYS A 343 -0.65 -16.40 -21.73
N LYS A 344 0.46 -15.77 -21.34
CA LYS A 344 1.80 -16.37 -21.36
C LYS A 344 2.03 -17.21 -20.09
N PRO A 345 2.53 -18.45 -20.20
CA PRO A 345 2.89 -19.24 -19.03
C PRO A 345 4.10 -18.65 -18.30
N GLY A 346 4.20 -18.90 -17.00
CA GLY A 346 5.26 -18.36 -16.14
C GLY A 346 4.85 -18.18 -14.69
N LEU A 347 5.73 -17.59 -13.87
CA LEU A 347 5.42 -17.23 -12.49
C LEU A 347 4.76 -15.85 -12.44
N CYS A 348 3.53 -15.78 -11.94
CA CYS A 348 2.99 -14.53 -11.43
C CYS A 348 3.37 -14.39 -9.96
N TYR A 349 4.22 -13.42 -9.63
CA TYR A 349 4.49 -12.98 -8.26
C TYR A 349 4.04 -11.52 -8.14
N VAL A 350 3.11 -11.23 -7.24
CA VAL A 350 2.53 -9.88 -7.06
C VAL A 350 2.47 -9.54 -5.58
N ARG A 351 2.89 -8.33 -5.24
CA ARG A 351 3.11 -7.82 -3.88
C ARG A 351 2.19 -6.63 -3.58
N PHE A 352 1.80 -6.54 -2.32
CA PHE A 352 0.94 -5.49 -1.79
C PHE A 352 1.49 -4.97 -0.45
N LYS A 353 1.38 -3.67 -0.21
CA LYS A 353 1.54 -3.07 1.12
C LYS A 353 0.17 -2.70 1.69
N MET A 354 0.02 -2.85 2.99
CA MET A 354 -1.14 -2.33 3.69
C MET A 354 -0.99 -0.82 3.88
N MET A 355 -2.01 -0.08 3.49
CA MET A 355 -2.11 1.37 3.62
C MET A 355 -3.15 1.68 4.71
N GLU A 356 -2.86 2.67 5.55
CA GLU A 356 -3.85 3.23 6.47
C GLU A 356 -4.79 4.22 5.77
N GLY A 357 -5.84 4.65 6.46
CA GLY A 357 -6.89 5.49 5.87
C GLY A 357 -6.41 6.83 5.29
N SER A 358 -5.31 7.41 5.77
CA SER A 358 -4.77 8.64 5.18
C SER A 358 -4.17 8.43 3.78
N GLY A 359 -3.81 7.19 3.43
CA GLY A 359 -3.00 6.85 2.26
C GLY A 359 -1.51 6.63 2.58
N GLN A 360 -1.09 6.65 3.84
CA GLN A 360 0.27 6.25 4.24
C GLN A 360 0.43 4.73 4.33
N VAL A 361 1.65 4.22 4.17
CA VAL A 361 1.97 2.78 4.35
C VAL A 361 1.86 2.45 5.84
N ALA A 362 0.86 1.64 6.24
CA ALA A 362 0.59 1.33 7.65
C ALA A 362 1.77 0.63 8.33
N PHE A 363 2.40 -0.33 7.64
CA PHE A 363 3.50 -1.15 8.18
C PHE A 363 4.74 -1.06 7.29
N PRO A 364 5.54 0.02 7.34
CA PRO A 364 6.72 0.18 6.48
C PRO A 364 7.76 -0.92 6.71
N GLY A 365 8.04 -1.29 7.97
CA GLY A 365 8.95 -2.38 8.35
C GLY A 365 8.38 -3.81 8.20
N GLY A 366 7.10 -3.98 7.82
CA GLY A 366 6.51 -5.29 7.56
C GLY A 366 6.85 -5.84 6.16
N ARG A 367 6.94 -7.15 5.98
CA ARG A 367 7.04 -7.75 4.63
C ARG A 367 5.77 -7.41 3.81
N PRO A 368 5.88 -7.22 2.47
CA PRO A 368 4.69 -7.14 1.62
C PRO A 368 3.85 -8.42 1.71
N LEU A 369 2.54 -8.27 1.79
CA LEU A 369 1.61 -9.37 1.52
C LEU A 369 1.71 -9.70 0.03
N ASN A 370 1.66 -10.96 -0.36
CA ASN A 370 1.88 -11.34 -1.76
C ASN A 370 1.06 -12.58 -2.13
N PHE A 371 0.99 -12.86 -3.42
CA PHE A 371 0.64 -14.18 -3.92
C PHE A 371 1.64 -14.60 -4.98
N GLN A 372 1.82 -15.91 -5.12
CA GLN A 372 2.58 -16.49 -6.22
C GLN A 372 1.89 -17.71 -6.82
N VAL A 373 1.61 -17.65 -8.12
CA VAL A 373 0.91 -18.70 -8.88
C VAL A 373 1.64 -19.00 -10.18
N ILE A 374 1.64 -20.27 -10.57
CA ILE A 374 2.26 -20.74 -11.81
C ILE A 374 1.18 -20.78 -12.89
N VAL A 375 1.32 -19.95 -13.92
CA VAL A 375 0.46 -19.95 -15.10
C VAL A 375 0.93 -21.08 -16.03
N GLY A 376 0.02 -22.02 -16.31
CA GLY A 376 0.25 -23.20 -17.17
C GLY A 376 0.19 -22.93 -18.67
#